data_AF-A0A0Q9A984-F1
#
_entry.id   AF-A0A0Q9A984-F1
#
_cell.length_a   1.000
_cell.length_b   1.000
_cell.length_c   1.000
_cell.angle_alpha   90.00
_cell.angle_beta   90.00
_cell.angle_gamma   90.00
#
_symmetry.space_group_name_H-M   'P 1'
#
loop_
_entity.id
_entity.type
_entity.pdbx_description
1 polymer ?
#
loop_
_entity_poly.entity_id
_entity_poly.type
_entity_poly.pdbx_seq_one_letter_code
_entity_poly.pdbx_strand_id
1 'polypeptide(L)'
;MHVDLMWSVVALTVATFTVLLAARRILMIGSALVFSRYVAVGGLVAFSATRDGDHYRVRFEVGGPGVFHNVTVHLFGADGPAPPAPRHTMAAGDAPIEWMFSLPDAGQAWVMVTWVRPYLQGVESEALAQRLAGGSLYEWRWYSETSRYVRTVIRFLARRWSWESLRELPLYGRWRRTSSNSEADLVGPGATAPPRI
;
A
#
# COMPACT_ATOMS: atom_id res chain seq x y z
N MET A 1 23.53 -4.90 -57.05
CA MET A 1 24.63 -4.79 -56.07
C MET A 1 24.67 -3.47 -55.30
N HIS A 2 24.74 -2.28 -55.93
CA HIS A 2 24.74 -1.01 -55.18
C HIS A 2 23.39 -0.67 -54.52
N VAL A 3 22.27 -0.99 -55.20
CA VAL A 3 20.91 -0.70 -54.72
C VAL A 3 20.54 -1.60 -53.52
N ASP A 4 20.93 -2.89 -53.55
CA ASP A 4 20.67 -3.84 -52.47
C ASP A 4 21.41 -3.51 -51.16
N LEU A 5 22.63 -2.96 -51.29
CA LEU A 5 23.43 -2.48 -50.16
C LEU A 5 22.78 -1.24 -49.52
N MET A 6 22.31 -0.30 -50.34
CA MET A 6 21.63 0.91 -49.87
C MET A 6 20.32 0.57 -49.12
N TRP A 7 19.51 -0.34 -49.66
CA TRP A 7 18.28 -0.78 -49.00
C TRP A 7 18.54 -1.57 -47.70
N SER A 8 19.61 -2.36 -47.65
CA SER A 8 20.03 -3.03 -46.42
C SER A 8 20.45 -2.04 -45.33
N VAL A 9 21.21 -1.00 -45.69
CA VAL A 9 21.62 0.05 -44.74
C VAL A 9 20.41 0.82 -44.22
N VAL A 10 19.45 1.15 -45.08
CA VAL A 10 18.19 1.82 -44.67
C VAL A 10 17.39 0.91 -43.73
N ALA A 11 17.21 -0.36 -44.07
CA ALA A 11 16.47 -1.32 -43.23
C ALA A 11 17.14 -1.51 -41.86
N LEU A 12 18.47 -1.61 -41.82
CA LEU A 12 19.24 -1.71 -40.59
C LEU A 12 19.05 -0.46 -39.73
N THR A 13 19.13 0.73 -40.33
CA THR A 13 18.98 2.00 -39.61
C THR A 13 17.59 2.13 -39.00
N VAL A 14 16.53 1.79 -39.76
CA VAL A 14 15.14 1.81 -39.27
C VAL A 14 14.94 0.80 -38.14
N ALA A 15 15.49 -0.41 -38.26
CA ALA A 15 15.43 -1.42 -37.22
C ALA A 15 16.12 -0.95 -35.93
N THR A 16 17.34 -0.39 -36.03
CA THR A 16 18.08 0.15 -34.89
C THR A 16 17.31 1.29 -34.22
N PHE A 17 16.76 2.22 -34.99
CA PHE A 17 15.97 3.33 -34.45
C PHE A 17 14.71 2.84 -33.71
N THR A 18 14.04 1.84 -34.26
CA THR A 18 12.84 1.23 -33.66
C THR A 18 13.18 0.56 -32.32
N VAL A 19 14.29 -0.18 -32.27
CA VAL A 19 14.77 -0.82 -31.03
C VAL A 19 15.16 0.23 -29.99
N LEU A 20 15.84 1.30 -30.39
CA LEU A 20 16.21 2.40 -29.48
C LEU A 20 14.98 3.12 -28.92
N LEU A 21 13.96 3.38 -29.75
CA LEU A 21 12.70 3.97 -29.31
C LEU A 21 11.92 3.06 -28.37
N ALA A 22 11.87 1.75 -28.65
CA ALA A 22 11.25 0.77 -27.77
C ALA A 22 11.97 0.67 -26.41
N ALA A 23 13.31 0.59 -26.43
CA ALA A 23 14.13 0.57 -25.22
C ALA A 23 13.96 1.85 -24.40
N ARG A 24 13.97 3.03 -25.03
CA ARG A 24 13.70 4.31 -24.36
C ARG A 24 12.32 4.33 -23.71
N ARG A 25 11.30 3.83 -24.41
CA ARG A 25 9.93 3.76 -23.89
C ARG A 25 9.83 2.83 -22.68
N ILE A 26 10.50 1.67 -22.73
CA ILE A 26 10.57 0.73 -21.61
C ILE A 26 11.33 1.36 -20.44
N LEU A 27 12.44 2.05 -20.68
CA LEU A 27 13.24 2.71 -19.65
C LEU A 27 12.46 3.87 -18.98
N MET A 28 11.71 4.65 -19.75
CA MET A 28 10.84 5.72 -19.25
C MET A 28 9.70 5.15 -18.40
N ILE A 29 9.05 4.08 -18.86
CA ILE A 29 7.99 3.40 -18.10
C ILE A 29 8.56 2.79 -16.82
N GLY A 30 9.72 2.13 -16.90
CA GLY A 30 10.41 1.52 -15.77
C GLY A 30 10.87 2.56 -14.74
N SER A 31 11.45 3.68 -15.20
CA SER A 31 11.90 4.76 -14.31
C SER A 31 10.72 5.48 -13.65
N ALA A 32 9.61 5.74 -14.35
CA ALA A 32 8.40 6.28 -13.72
C ALA A 32 7.86 5.33 -12.64
N LEU A 33 7.91 4.02 -12.87
CA LEU A 33 7.53 2.98 -11.90
C LEU A 33 8.45 2.95 -10.67
N VAL A 34 9.76 3.17 -10.86
CA VAL A 34 10.75 3.20 -9.78
C VAL A 34 10.67 4.52 -9.00
N PHE A 35 10.56 5.67 -9.67
CA PHE A 35 10.41 6.97 -9.01
C PHE A 35 9.10 7.08 -8.22
N SER A 36 8.00 6.53 -8.74
CA SER A 36 6.74 6.39 -8.01
C SER A 36 6.87 5.52 -6.76
N ARG A 37 7.76 4.53 -6.78
CA ARG A 37 7.96 3.59 -5.67
C ARG A 37 8.91 4.11 -4.58
N TYR A 38 9.80 5.06 -4.88
CA TYR A 38 10.84 5.52 -3.96
C TYR A 38 10.71 6.97 -3.49
N VAL A 39 10.04 7.86 -4.24
CA VAL A 39 9.75 9.23 -3.80
C VAL A 39 8.27 9.35 -3.48
N ALA A 40 7.77 8.43 -2.66
CA ALA A 40 6.49 8.64 -2.01
C ALA A 40 6.75 9.58 -0.83
N VAL A 41 6.44 10.86 -1.02
CA VAL A 41 6.06 11.78 0.06
C VAL A 41 4.74 11.27 0.67
N GLY A 42 4.74 10.02 1.12
CA GLY A 42 3.65 9.38 1.84
C GLY A 42 4.02 9.46 3.30
N GLY A 43 3.19 10.13 4.11
CA GLY A 43 3.41 10.22 5.54
C GLY A 43 3.66 8.86 6.18
N LEU A 44 4.40 8.85 7.27
CA LEU A 44 4.60 7.67 8.10
C LEU A 44 3.34 7.47 8.96
N VAL A 45 3.04 6.23 9.32
CA VAL A 45 1.93 5.89 10.22
C VAL A 45 2.42 5.00 11.36
N ALA A 46 2.02 5.37 12.58
CA ALA A 46 2.04 4.49 13.74
C ALA A 46 0.69 3.81 13.85
N PHE A 47 0.69 2.50 13.98
CA PHE A 47 -0.52 1.79 14.39
C PHE A 47 -0.15 0.67 15.35
N SER A 48 -0.77 0.68 16.52
CA SER A 48 -0.59 -0.35 17.51
C SER A 48 -1.91 -0.68 18.20
N ALA A 49 -2.12 -1.97 18.43
CA ALA A 49 -3.11 -2.48 19.37
C ALA A 49 -2.37 -3.28 20.45
N THR A 50 -2.42 -2.80 21.69
CA THR A 50 -1.80 -3.43 22.85
C THR A 50 -2.88 -4.04 23.74
N ARG A 51 -2.52 -5.12 24.44
CA ARG A 51 -3.43 -5.87 25.33
C ARG A 51 -2.88 -5.83 26.75
N ASP A 52 -3.76 -5.54 27.70
CA ASP A 52 -3.54 -5.64 29.14
C ASP A 52 -4.74 -6.36 29.77
N GLY A 53 -4.59 -7.64 30.10
CA GLY A 53 -5.72 -8.49 30.49
C GLY A 53 -6.77 -8.57 29.37
N ASP A 54 -8.02 -8.20 29.67
CA ASP A 54 -9.09 -8.11 28.66
C ASP A 54 -9.27 -6.70 28.10
N HIS A 55 -8.40 -5.76 28.50
CA HIS A 55 -8.40 -4.40 27.99
C HIS A 55 -7.45 -4.26 26.81
N TYR A 56 -7.93 -3.56 25.78
CA TYR A 56 -7.18 -3.24 24.58
C TYR A 56 -7.03 -1.73 24.49
N ARG A 57 -5.81 -1.30 24.16
CA ARG A 57 -5.52 0.08 23.79
C ARG A 57 -5.03 0.10 22.35
N VAL A 58 -5.84 0.72 21.50
CA VAL A 58 -5.52 1.01 20.11
C VAL A 58 -5.04 2.44 20.02
N ARG A 59 -3.92 2.64 19.32
CA ARG A 59 -3.37 3.96 19.01
C ARG A 59 -3.02 4.04 17.53
N PHE A 60 -3.45 5.12 16.90
CA PHE A 60 -3.07 5.48 15.54
C PHE A 60 -2.53 6.90 15.49
N GLU A 61 -1.39 7.08 14.83
CA GLU A 61 -0.71 8.37 14.72
C GLU A 61 -0.13 8.57 13.33
N VAL A 62 -0.10 9.83 12.90
CA VAL A 62 0.44 10.24 11.60
C VAL A 62 1.77 10.95 11.83
N GLY A 63 2.80 10.50 11.13
CA GLY A 63 4.13 11.08 11.14
C GLY A 63 4.55 11.62 9.77
N GLY A 64 5.55 12.50 9.76
CA GLY A 64 6.10 13.08 8.53
C GLY A 64 5.16 14.08 7.82
N PRO A 65 5.47 14.50 6.60
CA PRO A 65 4.78 15.61 5.93
C PRO A 65 3.40 15.24 5.33
N GLY A 66 2.85 14.06 5.65
CA GLY A 66 1.62 13.56 5.06
C GLY A 66 0.35 14.13 5.69
N VAL A 67 -0.66 14.38 4.86
CA VAL A 67 -2.03 14.70 5.29
C VAL A 67 -2.94 13.57 4.84
N PHE A 68 -3.65 12.97 5.79
CA PHE A 68 -4.60 11.90 5.55
C PHE A 68 -6.02 12.38 5.74
N HIS A 69 -6.93 11.86 4.94
CA HIS A 69 -8.34 12.20 4.95
C HIS A 69 -9.19 11.00 5.35
N ASN A 70 -10.33 11.28 5.99
CA ASN A 70 -11.32 10.27 6.41
C ASN A 70 -10.70 9.10 7.20
N VAL A 71 -9.82 9.42 8.14
CA VAL A 71 -9.20 8.44 9.03
C VAL A 71 -10.26 7.81 9.92
N THR A 72 -10.44 6.51 9.80
CA THR A 72 -11.50 5.77 10.51
C THR A 72 -10.96 4.49 11.10
N VAL A 73 -11.30 4.22 12.36
CA VAL A 73 -10.99 2.97 13.07
C VAL A 73 -12.22 2.07 13.05
N HIS A 74 -12.01 0.77 12.87
CA HIS A 74 -13.04 -0.25 12.85
C HIS A 74 -12.62 -1.45 13.68
N LEU A 75 -13.60 -2.10 14.32
CA LEU A 75 -13.46 -3.41 14.96
C LEU A 75 -14.27 -4.42 14.16
N PHE A 76 -13.66 -5.58 13.87
CA PHE A 76 -14.28 -6.69 13.15
C PHE A 76 -14.08 -7.99 13.90
N GLY A 77 -14.96 -8.97 13.65
CA GLY A 77 -14.84 -10.32 14.18
C GLY A 77 -15.19 -10.47 15.66
N ALA A 78 -15.72 -9.41 16.27
CA ALA A 78 -16.33 -9.42 17.61
C ALA A 78 -17.30 -8.24 17.75
N ASP A 79 -18.32 -8.41 18.59
CA ASP A 79 -19.15 -7.30 19.05
C ASP A 79 -18.42 -6.58 20.18
N GLY A 80 -18.13 -5.30 19.96
CA GLY A 80 -17.42 -4.46 20.91
C GLY A 80 -18.02 -3.07 20.99
N PRO A 81 -17.42 -2.17 21.77
CA PRO A 81 -17.93 -0.81 21.87
C PRO A 81 -17.84 -0.08 20.52
N ALA A 82 -18.54 1.05 20.44
CA ALA A 82 -18.47 1.90 19.27
C ALA A 82 -17.02 2.38 19.06
N PRO A 83 -16.52 2.38 17.81
CA PRO A 83 -15.22 2.94 17.48
C PRO A 83 -15.22 4.47 17.69
N PRO A 84 -14.03 5.08 17.78
CA PRO A 84 -13.89 6.55 17.81
C PRO A 84 -14.55 7.21 16.61
N ALA A 85 -14.94 8.46 16.79
CA ALA A 85 -15.47 9.27 15.70
C ALA A 85 -14.46 9.35 14.53
N PRO A 86 -14.91 9.23 13.27
CA PRO A 86 -14.06 9.42 12.11
C PRO A 86 -13.41 10.81 12.11
N ARG A 87 -12.15 10.88 11.71
CA ARG A 87 -11.45 12.16 11.52
C ARG A 87 -11.36 12.50 10.05
N HIS A 88 -11.99 13.60 9.65
CA HIS A 88 -11.99 14.02 8.25
C HIS A 88 -10.61 14.36 7.72
N THR A 89 -9.72 14.86 8.57
CA THR A 89 -8.32 15.14 8.24
C THR A 89 -7.43 14.81 9.45
N MET A 90 -6.23 14.31 9.19
CA MET A 90 -5.19 14.07 10.20
C MET A 90 -3.80 14.27 9.57
N ALA A 91 -2.95 15.04 10.21
CA ALA A 91 -1.57 15.31 9.79
C ALA A 91 -0.59 15.10 10.96
N ALA A 92 0.71 15.16 10.68
CA ALA A 92 1.71 15.13 11.74
C ALA A 92 1.58 16.35 12.67
N GLY A 93 1.48 16.07 13.97
CA GLY A 93 1.22 17.07 15.02
C GLY A 93 -0.21 17.06 15.55
N ASP A 94 -1.15 16.43 14.85
CA ASP A 94 -2.48 16.19 15.39
C ASP A 94 -2.42 15.15 16.52
N ALA A 95 -3.31 15.29 17.51
CA ALA A 95 -3.42 14.33 18.60
C ALA A 95 -3.66 12.92 18.04
N PRO A 96 -3.05 11.86 18.59
CA PRO A 96 -3.30 10.49 18.16
C PRO A 96 -4.78 10.12 18.29
N ILE A 97 -5.24 9.18 17.47
CA ILE A 97 -6.52 8.50 17.72
C ILE A 97 -6.23 7.41 18.76
N GLU A 98 -6.83 7.55 19.93
CA GLU A 98 -6.75 6.57 21.00
C GLU A 98 -8.11 5.95 21.25
N TRP A 99 -8.14 4.63 21.37
CA TRP A 99 -9.34 3.89 21.66
C TRP A 99 -9.05 2.78 22.65
N MET A 100 -9.69 2.86 23.80
CA MET A 100 -9.57 1.88 24.87
C MET A 100 -10.89 1.15 25.03
N PHE A 101 -10.85 -0.17 25.06
CA PHE A 101 -12.03 -0.99 25.23
C PHE A 101 -11.72 -2.32 25.90
N SER A 102 -12.73 -2.95 26.49
CA SER A 102 -12.62 -4.31 27.03
C SER A 102 -13.23 -5.30 26.05
N LEU A 103 -12.53 -6.40 25.77
CA LEU A 103 -13.03 -7.47 24.92
C LEU A 103 -12.58 -8.85 25.46
N PRO A 104 -13.46 -9.61 26.13
CA PRO A 104 -13.10 -10.87 26.78
C PRO A 104 -12.79 -11.99 25.77
N ASP A 105 -13.45 -12.03 24.60
CA ASP A 105 -13.13 -12.95 23.51
C ASP A 105 -12.64 -12.19 22.28
N ALA A 106 -11.32 -12.08 22.16
CA ALA A 106 -10.66 -11.41 21.04
C ALA A 106 -10.04 -12.39 20.03
N GLY A 107 -10.33 -13.70 20.13
CA GLY A 107 -9.65 -14.74 19.34
C GLY A 107 -9.71 -14.49 17.82
N GLN A 108 -10.84 -13.97 17.34
CA GLN A 108 -11.08 -13.61 15.94
C GLN A 108 -11.18 -12.10 15.71
N ALA A 109 -10.90 -11.28 16.73
CA ALA A 109 -11.08 -9.84 16.66
C ALA A 109 -9.92 -9.15 15.93
N TRP A 110 -10.28 -8.18 15.10
CA TRP A 110 -9.36 -7.36 14.33
C TRP A 110 -9.69 -5.89 14.52
N VAL A 111 -8.65 -5.07 14.67
CA VAL A 111 -8.79 -3.63 14.55
C VAL A 111 -8.18 -3.19 13.24
N MET A 112 -8.92 -2.39 12.48
CA MET A 112 -8.48 -1.85 11.21
C MET A 112 -8.58 -0.34 11.23
N VAL A 113 -7.55 0.33 10.75
CA VAL A 113 -7.58 1.75 10.42
C VAL A 113 -7.58 1.90 8.91
N THR A 114 -8.45 2.77 8.41
CA THR A 114 -8.50 3.17 7.01
C THR A 114 -8.30 4.67 6.90
N TRP A 115 -7.68 5.11 5.81
CA TRP A 115 -7.56 6.52 5.47
C TRP A 115 -7.45 6.68 3.97
N VAL A 116 -7.52 7.92 3.54
CA VAL A 116 -7.44 8.32 2.14
C VAL A 116 -6.30 9.31 2.01
N ARG A 117 -5.38 9.10 1.08
CA ARG A 117 -4.32 10.08 0.79
C ARG A 117 -4.30 10.47 -0.69
N PRO A 118 -3.92 11.72 -1.00
CA PRO A 118 -3.60 12.09 -2.36
C PRO A 118 -2.37 11.29 -2.82
N TYR A 119 -2.47 10.68 -4.01
CA TYR A 119 -1.37 9.97 -4.63
C TYR A 119 -1.29 10.32 -6.12
N LEU A 120 -0.22 11.03 -6.50
CA LEU A 120 -0.04 11.59 -7.84
C LEU A 120 -1.25 12.43 -8.28
N GLN A 121 -1.97 12.01 -9.32
CA GLN A 121 -3.16 12.69 -9.87
C GLN A 121 -4.47 12.12 -9.32
N GLY A 122 -4.41 11.20 -8.35
CA GLY A 122 -5.56 10.47 -7.85
C GLY A 122 -5.62 10.42 -6.33
N VAL A 123 -6.55 9.60 -5.87
CA VAL A 123 -6.85 9.38 -4.46
C VAL A 123 -6.74 7.88 -4.21
N GLU A 124 -5.91 7.48 -3.24
CA GLU A 124 -5.76 6.08 -2.83
C GLU A 124 -6.24 5.90 -1.39
N SER A 125 -7.10 4.90 -1.17
CA SER A 125 -7.53 4.50 0.17
C SER A 125 -6.55 3.47 0.72
N GLU A 126 -5.94 3.73 1.86
CA GLU A 126 -5.03 2.79 2.52
C GLU A 126 -5.69 2.20 3.77
N ALA A 127 -5.16 1.05 4.18
CA ALA A 127 -5.63 0.39 5.38
C ALA A 127 -4.53 -0.42 6.07
N LEU A 128 -4.56 -0.39 7.40
CA LEU A 128 -3.80 -1.27 8.27
C LEU A 128 -4.76 -2.07 9.14
N ALA A 129 -4.50 -3.36 9.29
CA ALA A 129 -5.30 -4.23 10.14
C ALA A 129 -4.38 -5.02 11.08
N GLN A 130 -4.73 -5.06 12.36
CA GLN A 130 -4.01 -5.84 13.36
C GLN A 130 -4.96 -6.81 14.05
N ARG A 131 -4.53 -8.08 14.14
CA ARG A 131 -5.24 -9.09 14.93
C ARG A 131 -4.99 -8.87 16.41
N LEU A 132 -6.04 -8.78 17.22
CA LEU A 132 -5.93 -8.53 18.65
C LEU A 132 -5.28 -9.69 19.41
N ALA A 133 -5.61 -10.94 19.03
CA ALA A 133 -5.12 -12.12 19.72
C ALA A 133 -3.60 -12.42 19.56
N GLY A 134 -2.96 -11.91 18.51
CA GLY A 134 -1.59 -12.33 18.16
C GLY A 134 -0.70 -11.23 17.57
N GLY A 135 -1.13 -9.96 17.66
CA GLY A 135 -0.36 -8.79 17.26
C GLY A 135 0.05 -8.72 15.79
N SER A 136 -0.46 -9.62 14.94
CA SER A 136 -0.05 -9.67 13.53
C SER A 136 -0.66 -8.51 12.77
N LEU A 137 0.22 -7.67 12.22
CA LEU A 137 -0.11 -6.49 11.44
C LEU A 137 -0.12 -6.80 9.94
N TYR A 138 -1.11 -6.25 9.26
CA TYR A 138 -1.32 -6.38 7.82
C TYR A 138 -1.56 -5.01 7.21
N GLU A 139 -0.98 -4.82 6.02
CA GLU A 139 -1.12 -3.64 5.18
C GLU A 139 -1.95 -4.01 3.94
N TRP A 140 -2.92 -3.17 3.59
CA TRP A 140 -3.60 -3.26 2.31
C TRP A 140 -2.72 -2.69 1.21
N ARG A 141 -2.45 -3.50 0.18
CA ARG A 141 -1.69 -3.07 -0.99
C ARG A 141 -2.53 -3.18 -2.24
N TRP A 142 -2.71 -2.04 -2.91
CA TRP A 142 -3.31 -2.00 -4.24
C TRP A 142 -2.42 -2.68 -5.26
N TYR A 143 -3.06 -3.36 -6.19
CA TYR A 143 -2.41 -3.79 -7.42
C TYR A 143 -2.16 -2.58 -8.32
N SER A 144 -1.03 -2.61 -9.04
CA SER A 144 -0.80 -1.62 -10.10
C SER A 144 -1.91 -1.71 -11.14
N GLU A 145 -2.11 -0.62 -11.89
CA GLU A 145 -3.11 -0.58 -12.96
C GLU A 145 -2.94 -1.73 -13.96
N THR A 146 -1.70 -2.02 -14.36
CA THR A 146 -1.37 -3.16 -15.23
C THR A 146 -1.76 -4.48 -14.60
N SER A 147 -1.44 -4.69 -13.32
CA SER A 147 -1.78 -5.93 -12.61
C SER A 147 -3.29 -6.12 -12.50
N ARG A 148 -4.03 -5.04 -12.23
CA ARG A 148 -5.49 -5.03 -12.19
C ARG A 148 -6.08 -5.36 -13.57
N TYR A 149 -5.56 -4.76 -14.64
CA TYR A 149 -6.00 -5.04 -16.01
C TYR A 149 -5.78 -6.51 -16.38
N VAL A 150 -4.57 -7.03 -16.18
CA VAL A 150 -4.23 -8.44 -16.46
C VAL A 150 -5.13 -9.39 -15.68
N ARG A 151 -5.34 -9.14 -14.38
CA ARG A 151 -6.22 -9.96 -13.53
C ARG A 151 -7.67 -9.95 -14.02
N THR A 152 -8.18 -8.80 -14.47
CA THR A 152 -9.51 -8.69 -15.07
C THR A 152 -9.63 -9.55 -16.33
N VAL A 153 -8.64 -9.48 -17.23
CA VAL A 153 -8.61 -10.31 -18.44
C VAL A 153 -8.56 -11.80 -18.08
N ILE A 154 -7.67 -12.21 -17.18
CA ILE A 154 -7.58 -13.61 -16.72
C ILE A 154 -8.92 -14.08 -16.16
N ARG A 155 -9.58 -13.27 -15.32
CA ARG A 155 -10.89 -13.60 -14.73
C ARG A 155 -11.96 -13.77 -15.81
N PHE A 156 -11.96 -12.92 -16.84
CA PHE A 156 -12.88 -13.03 -17.98
C PHE A 156 -12.69 -14.35 -18.76
N LEU A 157 -11.43 -14.69 -19.06
CA LEU A 157 -11.09 -15.94 -19.74
C LEU A 157 -11.43 -17.17 -18.87
N ALA A 158 -11.13 -17.13 -17.57
CA ALA A 158 -11.43 -18.19 -16.62
C ALA A 158 -12.94 -18.45 -16.45
N ARG A 159 -13.76 -17.41 -16.56
CA ARG A 159 -15.23 -17.55 -16.60
C ARG A 159 -15.68 -18.31 -17.85
N ARG A 160 -15.06 -18.02 -19.00
CA ARG A 160 -15.39 -18.65 -20.30
C ARG A 160 -14.92 -20.10 -20.42
N TRP A 161 -13.83 -20.49 -19.77
CA TRP A 161 -13.22 -21.83 -19.90
C TRP A 161 -13.21 -22.67 -18.62
N SER A 162 -14.07 -22.36 -17.64
CA SER A 162 -14.28 -23.16 -16.42
C SER A 162 -13.04 -23.40 -15.55
N TRP A 163 -12.17 -22.40 -15.41
CA TRP A 163 -11.05 -22.45 -14.45
C TRP A 163 -11.46 -21.87 -13.10
N GLU A 164 -11.96 -22.72 -12.21
CA GLU A 164 -12.58 -22.32 -10.94
C GLU A 164 -11.67 -21.45 -10.06
N SER A 165 -10.40 -21.83 -9.88
CA SER A 165 -9.45 -21.08 -9.04
C SER A 165 -9.13 -19.66 -9.54
N LEU A 166 -9.33 -19.39 -10.83
CA LEU A 166 -9.01 -18.10 -11.46
C LEU A 166 -10.24 -17.19 -11.61
N ARG A 167 -11.45 -17.70 -11.36
CA ARG A 167 -12.70 -16.94 -11.40
C ARG A 167 -12.84 -15.96 -10.24
N GLU A 168 -12.13 -16.20 -9.14
CA GLU A 168 -12.21 -15.41 -7.91
C GLU A 168 -10.92 -14.63 -7.63
N LEU A 169 -10.09 -14.43 -8.64
CA LEU A 169 -8.87 -13.63 -8.48
C LEU A 169 -9.20 -12.24 -7.91
N PRO A 170 -8.54 -11.83 -6.81
CA PRO A 170 -8.72 -10.51 -6.25
C PRO A 170 -8.22 -9.47 -7.26
N LEU A 171 -9.06 -8.48 -7.57
CA LEU A 171 -8.80 -7.51 -8.65
C LEU A 171 -8.11 -6.24 -8.17
N TYR A 172 -8.38 -5.83 -6.94
CA TYR A 172 -8.06 -4.50 -6.46
C TYR A 172 -6.76 -4.45 -5.66
N GLY A 173 -6.57 -5.40 -4.75
CA GLY A 173 -5.39 -5.44 -3.92
C GLY A 173 -5.31 -6.74 -3.13
N ARG A 174 -4.40 -6.75 -2.16
CA ARG A 174 -4.25 -7.83 -1.18
C ARG A 174 -3.74 -7.31 0.14
N TRP A 175 -4.08 -8.03 1.20
CA TRP A 175 -3.41 -7.89 2.47
C TRP A 175 -2.00 -8.48 2.40
N ARG A 176 -1.03 -7.77 2.97
CA ARG A 176 0.35 -8.20 3.12
C ARG A 176 0.73 -8.07 4.59
N ARG A 177 1.28 -9.13 5.18
CA ARG A 177 1.82 -9.06 6.54
C ARG A 177 3.01 -8.11 6.58
N THR A 178 3.00 -7.15 7.50
CA THR A 178 4.11 -6.25 7.77
C THR A 178 4.88 -6.72 9.00
N SER A 179 6.21 -6.68 8.92
CA SER A 179 7.08 -6.77 10.09
C SER A 179 7.08 -5.40 10.75
N SER A 180 6.22 -5.20 11.75
CA SER A 180 6.28 -4.17 12.81
C SER A 180 7.03 -2.87 12.46
N ASN A 181 6.30 -1.78 12.21
CA ASN A 181 6.87 -0.44 12.40
C ASN A 181 6.85 -0.14 13.90
N SER A 182 8.02 -0.03 14.50
CA SER A 182 8.14 0.35 15.91
C SER A 182 7.95 1.86 16.06
N GLU A 183 7.60 2.32 17.27
CA GLU A 183 7.52 3.77 17.59
C GLU A 183 8.83 4.50 17.28
N ALA A 184 9.96 3.80 17.36
CA ALA A 184 11.29 4.33 17.02
C ALA A 184 11.48 4.62 15.53
N ASP A 185 10.68 4.03 14.64
CA ASP A 185 10.76 4.29 13.19
C ASP A 185 10.04 5.60 12.78
N LEU A 186 9.30 6.21 13.71
CA LEU A 186 8.44 7.39 13.48
C LEU A 186 9.04 8.68 14.01
N VAL A 187 9.82 8.56 15.08
CA VAL A 187 10.76 9.60 15.47
C VAL A 187 11.89 9.49 14.46
N GLY A 188 12.03 10.46 13.55
CA GLY A 188 13.15 10.49 12.61
C GLY A 188 14.51 10.35 13.33
N PRO A 189 15.65 10.34 12.64
CA PRO A 189 16.97 10.05 13.23
C PRO A 189 17.44 11.05 14.32
N GLY A 190 16.59 11.92 14.85
CA GLY A 190 16.89 12.79 16.00
C GLY A 190 17.29 12.03 17.28
N ALA A 191 16.87 10.77 17.45
CA ALA A 191 17.33 9.92 18.56
C ALA A 191 18.64 9.16 18.27
N THR A 192 19.08 9.13 17.02
CA THR A 192 20.25 8.36 16.57
C THR A 192 21.31 9.31 16.04
N ALA A 193 22.31 9.61 16.85
CA ALA A 193 23.46 10.39 16.39
C ALA A 193 24.12 9.67 15.19
N PRO A 194 24.56 10.41 14.14
CA PRO A 194 25.27 9.80 13.04
C PRO A 194 26.53 9.07 13.56
N PRO A 195 26.89 7.93 12.96
CA PRO A 195 28.08 7.20 13.38
C PRO A 195 29.29 8.12 13.29
N ARG A 196 30.04 8.21 14.40
CA ARG A 196 31.33 8.89 14.39
C ARG A 196 32.27 8.03 13.54
N ILE A 197 32.80 8.63 12.47
CA ILE A 197 33.89 8.07 11.67
C ILE A 197 35.06 7.75 12.59
#